data_AF-A0A1M5TCP3-F1
#
_entry.id   AF-A0A1M5TCP3-F1
#
_cell.length_a   1.000
_cell.length_b   1.000
_cell.length_c   1.000
_cell.angle_alpha   90.00
_cell.angle_beta   90.00
_cell.angle_gamma   90.00
#
_symmetry.space_group_name_H-M   'P 1'
#
loop_
_entity.id
_entity.type
_entity.pdbx_description
1 polymer ?
#
loop_
_entity_poly.entity_id
_entity_poly.type
_entity_poly.pdbx_seq_one_letter_code
_entity_poly.pdbx_strand_id
1 'polypeptide(L)'
;MMNIHLLKKTFYKTLFPPRFGNKKIQDLYNFVSQNDSDAEYWTIDGQLQEFIEIIKNFDGADIQYFFERIGLWNSYYLVIISDKFLDSHVKANIRYDLGNIYAKIFLLYEDSDPYFLIDNLEIAVTMYDSKIDIATLIDLISKIELLHHKKLITRQQRNHNIQFINSLTDELSN
;
A
#
# COMPACT_ATOMS: atom_id res chain seq x y z
N MET A 1 -24.84 10.90 -2.65
CA MET A 1 -24.66 12.35 -2.38
C MET A 1 -23.17 12.63 -2.48
N MET A 2 -22.73 13.40 -3.49
CA MET A 2 -21.31 13.57 -3.81
C MET A 2 -20.63 14.45 -2.77
N ASN A 3 -19.55 13.96 -2.15
CA ASN A 3 -18.92 14.63 -1.02
C ASN A 3 -18.10 15.84 -1.50
N ILE A 4 -18.55 17.05 -1.16
CA ILE A 4 -17.91 18.33 -1.51
C ILE A 4 -16.44 18.42 -1.10
N HIS A 5 -16.04 17.68 -0.05
CA HIS A 5 -14.65 17.63 0.41
C HIS A 5 -13.75 16.84 -0.55
N LEU A 6 -14.25 15.72 -1.09
CA LEU A 6 -13.60 14.94 -2.14
C LEU A 6 -13.43 15.79 -3.40
N LEU A 7 -14.48 16.50 -3.84
CA LEU A 7 -14.42 17.42 -4.98
C LEU A 7 -13.34 18.50 -4.81
N LYS A 8 -13.25 19.14 -3.64
CA LYS A 8 -12.20 20.14 -3.36
C LYS A 8 -10.80 19.54 -3.40
N LYS A 9 -10.59 18.35 -2.82
CA LYS A 9 -9.28 17.69 -2.76
C LYS A 9 -8.83 17.24 -4.15
N THR A 10 -9.74 16.71 -4.97
CA THR A 10 -9.47 16.35 -6.38
C THR A 10 -9.19 17.59 -7.21
N PHE A 11 -10.01 18.65 -7.10
CA PHE A 11 -9.84 19.89 -7.84
C PHE A 11 -8.51 20.60 -7.55
N TYR A 12 -8.09 20.67 -6.27
CA TYR A 12 -6.81 21.27 -5.90
C TYR A 12 -5.60 20.46 -6.40
N LYS A 13 -5.69 19.12 -6.38
CA LYS A 13 -4.63 18.24 -6.90
C LYS A 13 -4.54 18.29 -8.44
N THR A 14 -5.65 18.49 -9.14
CA THR A 14 -5.64 18.71 -10.60
C THR A 14 -4.96 20.03 -10.96
N LEU A 15 -5.20 21.10 -10.18
CA LEU A 15 -4.59 22.42 -10.43
C LEU A 15 -3.14 22.50 -9.94
N PHE A 16 -2.78 21.72 -8.92
CA PHE A 16 -1.45 21.66 -8.33
C PHE A 16 -1.02 20.19 -8.15
N PRO A 17 -0.63 19.51 -9.24
CA PRO A 17 -0.20 18.12 -9.14
C PRO A 17 1.01 18.03 -8.20
N PRO A 18 1.03 17.05 -7.28
CA PRO A 18 2.14 16.87 -6.37
C PRO A 18 3.43 16.62 -7.15
N ARG A 19 4.47 17.37 -6.77
CA ARG A 19 5.81 17.22 -7.33
C ARG A 19 6.63 16.39 -6.37
N PHE A 20 6.90 15.15 -6.76
CA PHE A 20 7.67 14.24 -5.94
C PHE A 20 9.16 14.56 -6.00
N GLY A 21 9.69 15.05 -7.11
CA GLY A 21 11.12 15.40 -7.24
C GLY A 21 12.03 14.20 -7.56
N ASN A 22 11.59 12.97 -7.29
CA ASN A 22 12.14 11.75 -7.89
C ASN A 22 11.34 11.38 -9.14
N LYS A 23 12.03 11.19 -10.28
CA LYS A 23 11.38 10.90 -11.56
C LYS A 23 10.57 9.60 -11.54
N LYS A 24 11.11 8.52 -10.98
CA LYS A 24 10.43 7.21 -10.93
C LYS A 24 9.15 7.28 -10.10
N ILE A 25 9.20 7.94 -8.94
CA ILE A 25 8.04 8.16 -8.08
C ILE A 25 7.02 9.07 -8.76
N GLN A 26 7.48 10.10 -9.47
CA GLN A 26 6.60 10.96 -10.27
C GLN A 26 5.93 10.20 -11.43
N ASP A 27 6.68 9.35 -12.13
CA ASP A 27 6.18 8.52 -13.24
C ASP A 27 5.11 7.55 -12.72
N LEU A 28 5.36 6.89 -11.58
CA LEU A 28 4.36 6.06 -10.90
C LEU A 28 3.11 6.85 -10.52
N TYR A 29 3.28 8.03 -9.91
CA TYR A 29 2.14 8.87 -9.54
C TYR A 29 1.30 9.26 -10.75
N ASN A 30 1.96 9.73 -11.82
CA ASN A 30 1.29 10.14 -13.05
C ASN A 30 0.53 8.97 -13.66
N PHE A 31 1.16 7.80 -13.76
CA PHE A 31 0.57 6.58 -14.28
C PHE A 31 -0.69 6.18 -13.51
N VAL A 32 -0.60 6.05 -12.18
CA VAL A 32 -1.76 5.69 -11.35
C VAL A 32 -2.85 6.75 -11.46
N SER A 33 -2.50 8.04 -11.46
CA SER A 33 -3.48 9.13 -11.54
C SER A 33 -4.22 9.22 -12.87
N GLN A 34 -3.65 8.69 -13.95
CA GLN A 34 -4.26 8.69 -15.29
C GLN A 34 -5.14 7.45 -15.53
N ASN A 35 -4.90 6.37 -14.79
CA ASN A 35 -5.54 5.06 -14.96
C ASN A 35 -6.28 4.61 -13.69
N ASP A 36 -6.67 5.55 -12.81
CA ASP A 36 -7.33 5.23 -11.54
C ASP A 36 -8.77 4.76 -11.74
N SER A 37 -9.45 5.28 -12.77
CA SER A 37 -10.86 4.98 -13.07
C SER A 37 -11.13 3.54 -13.52
N ASP A 38 -10.12 2.86 -14.06
CA ASP A 38 -10.18 1.49 -14.61
C ASP A 38 -9.19 0.55 -13.92
N ALA A 39 -8.74 0.90 -12.71
CA ALA A 39 -7.76 0.13 -11.95
C ALA A 39 -8.11 -1.36 -11.79
N GLU A 40 -9.40 -1.71 -11.69
CA GLU A 40 -9.87 -3.10 -11.59
C GLU A 40 -9.66 -3.92 -12.88
N TYR A 41 -9.46 -3.26 -14.02
CA TYR A 41 -9.40 -3.88 -15.35
C TYR A 41 -8.00 -3.86 -15.98
N TRP A 42 -6.96 -3.52 -15.22
CA TRP A 42 -5.59 -3.52 -15.74
C TRP A 42 -5.17 -4.93 -16.17
N THR A 43 -4.91 -5.08 -17.47
CA THR A 43 -4.52 -6.37 -18.06
C THR A 43 -3.01 -6.52 -18.17
N ILE A 44 -2.53 -7.77 -18.19
CA ILE A 44 -1.12 -8.09 -18.40
C ILE A 44 -0.53 -7.46 -19.66
N ASP A 45 -1.24 -7.46 -20.79
CA ASP A 45 -0.71 -6.87 -22.03
C ASP A 45 -0.90 -5.34 -22.13
N GLY A 46 -1.30 -4.69 -21.04
CA GLY A 46 -1.61 -3.26 -20.98
C GLY A 46 -1.10 -2.60 -19.71
N GLN A 47 -2.01 -1.94 -18.98
CA GLN A 47 -1.69 -1.11 -17.81
C GLN A 47 -0.91 -1.89 -16.73
N LEU A 48 -1.17 -3.19 -16.54
CA LEU A 48 -0.43 -3.96 -15.54
C LEU A 48 1.06 -4.12 -15.91
N GLN A 49 1.38 -4.36 -17.18
CA GLN A 49 2.78 -4.40 -17.62
C GLN A 49 3.44 -3.04 -17.49
N GLU A 50 2.75 -1.95 -17.86
CA GLU A 50 3.30 -0.60 -17.70
C GLU A 50 3.59 -0.28 -16.23
N PHE A 51 2.68 -0.65 -15.32
CA PHE A 51 2.88 -0.56 -13.88
C PHE A 51 4.14 -1.34 -13.45
N ILE A 52 4.28 -2.60 -13.86
CA ILE A 52 5.45 -3.44 -13.56
C ILE A 52 6.73 -2.78 -14.08
N GLU A 53 6.74 -2.28 -15.31
CA GLU A 53 7.90 -1.63 -15.93
C GLU A 53 8.35 -0.38 -15.16
N ILE A 54 7.41 0.39 -14.61
CA ILE A 54 7.70 1.55 -13.77
C ILE A 54 8.39 1.09 -12.48
N ILE A 55 7.81 0.12 -11.77
CA ILE A 55 8.26 -0.22 -10.41
C ILE A 55 9.42 -1.24 -10.36
N LYS A 56 9.64 -2.05 -11.40
CA LYS A 56 10.61 -3.16 -11.38
C LYS A 56 12.06 -2.76 -11.11
N ASN A 57 12.41 -1.52 -11.44
CA ASN A 57 13.77 -0.99 -11.30
C ASN A 57 13.92 -0.05 -10.10
N PHE A 58 12.99 -0.06 -9.15
CA PHE A 58 13.15 0.69 -7.90
C PHE A 58 14.27 0.07 -7.07
N ASP A 59 15.11 0.92 -6.51
CA ASP A 59 16.10 0.54 -5.52
C ASP A 59 15.68 0.97 -4.10
N GLY A 60 16.54 0.70 -3.11
CA GLY A 60 16.26 1.08 -1.72
C GLY A 60 16.09 2.58 -1.51
N ALA A 61 16.78 3.42 -2.29
CA ALA A 61 16.66 4.87 -2.20
C ALA A 61 15.32 5.35 -2.78
N ASP A 62 14.88 4.76 -3.90
CA ASP A 62 13.55 5.04 -4.47
C ASP A 62 12.43 4.66 -3.49
N ILE A 63 12.54 3.48 -2.87
CA ILE A 63 11.55 3.00 -1.88
C ILE A 63 11.54 3.91 -0.64
N GLN A 64 12.71 4.28 -0.12
CA GLN A 64 12.80 5.22 1.01
C GLN A 64 12.15 6.55 0.63
N TYR A 65 12.45 7.08 -0.55
CA TYR A 65 11.92 8.34 -1.03
C TYR A 65 10.38 8.31 -1.20
N PHE A 66 9.84 7.18 -1.67
CA PHE A 66 8.40 6.95 -1.73
C PHE A 66 7.76 7.16 -0.35
N PHE A 67 8.33 6.58 0.70
CA PHE A 67 7.82 6.70 2.07
C PHE A 67 8.03 8.09 2.68
N GLU A 68 9.16 8.75 2.41
CA GLU A 68 9.41 10.15 2.82
C GLU A 68 8.39 11.14 2.24
N ARG A 69 7.75 10.76 1.12
CA ARG A 69 6.73 11.55 0.42
C ARG A 69 5.35 10.94 0.48
N ILE A 70 5.12 9.93 1.33
CA ILE A 70 3.83 9.21 1.36
C ILE A 70 2.64 10.13 1.61
N GLY A 71 2.81 11.18 2.42
CA GLY A 71 1.76 12.18 2.69
C GLY A 71 1.32 13.02 1.48
N LEU A 72 2.07 12.99 0.37
CA LEU A 72 1.66 13.63 -0.89
C LEU A 72 0.69 12.75 -1.71
N TRP A 73 0.66 11.44 -1.45
CA TRP A 73 -0.16 10.51 -2.19
C TRP A 73 -1.65 10.70 -1.90
N ASN A 74 -2.48 10.31 -2.88
CA ASN A 74 -3.89 10.08 -2.60
C ASN A 74 -4.01 8.70 -1.95
N SER A 75 -4.71 8.61 -0.83
CA SER A 75 -5.00 7.35 -0.14
C SER A 75 -5.58 6.30 -1.11
N TYR A 76 -6.48 6.71 -2.01
CA TYR A 76 -7.01 5.81 -3.03
C TYR A 76 -5.94 5.25 -3.97
N TYR A 77 -4.92 6.06 -4.31
CA TYR A 77 -3.82 5.59 -5.17
C TYR A 77 -2.91 4.62 -4.41
N LEU A 78 -2.73 4.82 -3.11
CA LEU A 78 -2.01 3.85 -2.27
C LEU A 78 -2.76 2.51 -2.23
N VAL A 79 -4.10 2.53 -2.16
CA VAL A 79 -4.92 1.31 -2.25
C VAL A 79 -4.76 0.63 -3.61
N ILE A 80 -4.82 1.37 -4.72
CA ILE A 80 -4.59 0.80 -6.06
C ILE A 80 -3.20 0.15 -6.14
N ILE A 81 -2.15 0.85 -5.71
CA ILE A 81 -0.78 0.32 -5.73
C ILE A 81 -0.69 -0.97 -4.89
N SER A 82 -1.24 -0.95 -3.68
CA SER A 82 -1.30 -2.11 -2.79
C SER A 82 -2.08 -3.28 -3.38
N ASP A 83 -3.20 -3.04 -4.04
CA ASP A 83 -3.96 -4.05 -4.77
C ASP A 83 -3.11 -4.72 -5.86
N LYS A 84 -2.39 -3.92 -6.66
CA LYS A 84 -1.52 -4.46 -7.71
C LYS A 84 -0.32 -5.24 -7.19
N PHE A 85 0.13 -4.97 -5.97
CA PHE A 85 1.14 -5.83 -5.34
C PHE A 85 0.62 -7.25 -5.09
N LEU A 86 -0.69 -7.48 -5.02
CA LEU A 86 -1.25 -8.81 -4.83
C LEU A 86 -1.39 -9.60 -6.15
N ASP A 87 -1.00 -9.01 -7.28
CA ASP A 87 -1.04 -9.68 -8.57
C ASP A 87 0.16 -10.63 -8.78
N SER A 88 -0.12 -11.86 -9.18
CA SER A 88 0.91 -12.90 -9.37
C SER A 88 1.94 -12.54 -10.46
N HIS A 89 1.56 -11.78 -11.48
CA HIS A 89 2.46 -11.29 -12.52
C HIS A 89 3.38 -10.19 -11.99
N VAL A 90 2.88 -9.34 -11.08
CA VAL A 90 3.74 -8.37 -10.38
C VAL A 90 4.75 -9.12 -9.53
N LYS A 91 4.33 -10.08 -8.71
CA LYS A 91 5.28 -10.93 -7.94
C LYS A 91 6.35 -11.60 -8.82
N ALA A 92 5.97 -12.11 -9.98
CA ALA A 92 6.91 -12.80 -10.88
C ALA A 92 7.99 -11.85 -11.45
N ASN A 93 7.74 -10.55 -11.51
CA ASN A 93 8.62 -9.58 -12.16
C ASN A 93 9.37 -8.65 -11.19
N ILE A 94 8.94 -8.57 -9.92
CA ILE A 94 9.54 -7.68 -8.91
C ILE A 94 10.43 -8.48 -7.96
N ARG A 95 11.66 -7.99 -7.78
CA ARG A 95 12.70 -8.70 -7.01
C ARG A 95 12.80 -8.28 -5.54
N TYR A 96 12.24 -7.13 -5.19
CA TYR A 96 12.26 -6.62 -3.83
C TYR A 96 10.97 -6.96 -3.08
N ASP A 97 11.04 -6.89 -1.76
CA ASP A 97 9.99 -7.33 -0.86
C ASP A 97 8.79 -6.38 -0.85
N LEU A 98 7.82 -6.66 -1.72
CA LEU A 98 6.57 -5.90 -1.81
C LEU A 98 5.64 -6.13 -0.62
N GLY A 99 5.69 -7.27 0.07
CA GLY A 99 4.87 -7.49 1.26
C GLY A 99 5.31 -6.61 2.44
N ASN A 100 6.61 -6.35 2.59
CA ASN A 100 7.11 -5.37 3.56
C ASN A 100 6.71 -3.93 3.17
N ILE A 101 6.78 -3.57 1.88
CA ILE A 101 6.30 -2.27 1.41
C ILE A 101 4.79 -2.12 1.65
N TYR A 102 4.01 -3.18 1.39
CA TYR A 102 2.58 -3.23 1.66
C TYR A 102 2.28 -2.98 3.14
N ALA A 103 2.97 -3.68 4.05
CA ALA A 103 2.82 -3.49 5.49
C ALA A 103 3.12 -2.04 5.93
N LYS A 104 4.16 -1.43 5.37
CA LYS A 104 4.50 -0.01 5.63
C LYS A 104 3.48 0.96 5.06
N ILE A 105 2.93 0.70 3.88
CA ILE A 105 1.79 1.47 3.35
C ILE A 105 0.62 1.34 4.31
N PHE A 106 0.27 0.12 4.74
CA PHE A 106 -0.80 -0.08 5.72
C PHE A 106 -0.53 0.69 7.01
N LEU A 107 0.70 0.73 7.53
CA LEU A 107 1.05 1.51 8.72
C LEU A 107 0.85 3.02 8.54
N LEU A 108 1.23 3.56 7.40
CA LEU A 108 1.23 5.01 7.14
C LEU A 108 -0.08 5.51 6.52
N TYR A 109 -0.97 4.60 6.13
CA TYR A 109 -2.28 4.93 5.59
C TYR A 109 -3.21 5.51 6.68
N GLU A 110 -3.47 6.82 6.64
CA GLU A 110 -4.24 7.53 7.67
C GLU A 110 -5.76 7.55 7.44
N ASP A 111 -6.24 7.07 6.29
CA ASP A 111 -7.65 7.24 5.91
C ASP A 111 -8.59 6.29 6.65
N SER A 112 -9.87 6.72 6.77
CA SER A 112 -10.87 6.11 7.64
C SER A 112 -11.36 4.72 7.21
N ASP A 113 -10.94 4.24 6.04
CA ASP A 113 -11.32 2.94 5.49
C ASP A 113 -10.08 2.07 5.27
N PRO A 114 -9.62 1.36 6.32
CA PRO A 114 -8.46 0.47 6.25
C PRO A 114 -8.84 -0.94 5.77
N TYR A 115 -10.11 -1.22 5.46
CA TYR A 115 -10.63 -2.59 5.32
C TYR A 115 -9.87 -3.39 4.26
N PHE A 116 -9.68 -2.80 3.08
CA PHE A 116 -8.94 -3.46 2.01
C PHE A 116 -7.51 -3.80 2.43
N LEU A 117 -6.82 -2.86 3.10
CA LEU A 117 -5.41 -3.04 3.42
C LEU A 117 -5.20 -4.07 4.52
N ILE A 118 -6.03 -4.03 5.58
CA ILE A 118 -5.91 -4.96 6.70
C ILE A 118 -6.31 -6.39 6.29
N ASP A 119 -7.37 -6.57 5.50
CA ASP A 119 -7.85 -7.91 5.13
C ASP A 119 -6.87 -8.65 4.22
N ASN A 120 -6.02 -7.91 3.49
CA ASN A 120 -5.02 -8.49 2.59
C ASN A 120 -3.58 -8.45 3.15
N LEU A 121 -3.37 -8.01 4.40
CA LEU A 121 -2.03 -7.91 4.98
C LEU A 121 -1.33 -9.27 5.04
N GLU A 122 -2.04 -10.30 5.53
CA GLU A 122 -1.52 -11.67 5.57
C GLU A 122 -1.16 -12.18 4.18
N ILE A 123 -2.06 -11.99 3.21
CA ILE A 123 -1.84 -12.39 1.82
C ILE A 123 -0.57 -11.74 1.27
N ALA A 124 -0.40 -10.42 1.44
CA ALA A 124 0.77 -9.70 0.96
C ALA A 124 2.07 -10.25 1.57
N VAL A 125 2.10 -10.43 2.89
CA VAL A 125 3.30 -10.87 3.61
C VAL A 125 3.67 -12.31 3.24
N THR A 126 2.70 -13.23 3.21
CA THR A 126 2.94 -14.62 2.83
C THR A 126 3.28 -14.75 1.35
N MET A 127 2.66 -13.96 0.48
CA MET A 127 2.92 -13.98 -0.96
C MET A 127 4.37 -13.63 -1.28
N TYR A 128 4.99 -12.72 -0.54
CA TYR A 128 6.37 -12.29 -0.79
C TYR A 128 7.40 -12.93 0.14
N ASP A 129 7.00 -13.86 1.01
CA ASP A 129 7.87 -14.44 2.06
C ASP A 129 8.56 -13.32 2.87
N SER A 130 7.79 -12.29 3.19
CA SER A 130 8.33 -11.02 3.68
C SER A 130 8.87 -11.15 5.09
N LYS A 131 10.08 -10.64 5.29
CA LYS A 131 10.70 -10.53 6.62
C LYS A 131 10.46 -9.14 7.19
N ILE A 132 9.40 -9.02 7.96
CA ILE A 132 9.06 -7.77 8.65
C ILE A 132 9.86 -7.68 9.95
N ASP A 133 10.55 -6.57 10.17
CA ASP A 133 11.31 -6.36 11.40
C ASP A 133 10.40 -6.18 12.63
N ILE A 134 10.95 -6.48 13.82
CA ILE A 134 10.20 -6.47 15.09
C ILE A 134 9.56 -5.10 15.37
N ALA A 135 10.23 -3.99 15.04
CA ALA A 135 9.66 -2.66 15.30
C ALA A 135 8.41 -2.44 14.43
N THR A 136 8.50 -2.79 13.15
CA THR A 136 7.35 -2.75 12.24
C THR A 136 6.21 -3.67 12.70
N LEU A 137 6.49 -4.88 13.23
CA LEU A 137 5.47 -5.77 13.78
C LEU A 137 4.75 -5.16 15.01
N ILE A 138 5.49 -4.53 15.92
CA ILE A 138 4.92 -3.83 17.09
C ILE A 138 4.03 -2.67 16.66
N ASP A 139 4.46 -1.90 15.66
CA ASP A 139 3.68 -0.79 15.11
C ASP A 139 2.40 -1.29 14.44
N LEU A 140 2.44 -2.45 13.76
CA LEU A 140 1.27 -3.06 13.13
C LEU A 140 0.23 -3.45 14.18
N ILE A 141 0.65 -4.11 15.27
CA ILE A 141 -0.23 -4.44 16.40
C ILE A 141 -0.87 -3.16 16.95
N SER A 142 -0.05 -2.14 17.22
CA SER A 142 -0.52 -0.86 17.77
C SER A 142 -1.55 -0.19 16.86
N LYS A 143 -1.33 -0.23 15.54
CA LYS A 143 -2.28 0.30 14.55
C LYS A 143 -3.58 -0.50 14.54
N ILE A 144 -3.53 -1.82 14.53
CA ILE A 144 -4.72 -2.69 14.52
C ILE A 144 -5.57 -2.45 15.78
N GLU A 145 -4.94 -2.33 16.94
CA GLU A 145 -5.64 -2.00 18.18
C GLU A 145 -6.33 -0.64 18.10
N LEU A 146 -5.65 0.36 17.55
CA LEU A 146 -6.22 1.69 17.34
C LEU A 146 -7.44 1.64 16.40
N LEU A 147 -7.35 0.91 15.29
CA LEU A 147 -8.45 0.73 14.34
C LEU A 147 -9.65 0.05 15.00
N HIS A 148 -9.41 -0.99 15.80
CA HIS A 148 -10.46 -1.67 16.55
C HIS A 148 -11.09 -0.74 17.61
N HIS A 149 -10.28 0.02 18.35
CA HIS A 149 -10.76 0.99 19.32
C HIS A 149 -11.66 2.06 18.67
N LYS A 150 -11.28 2.53 17.48
CA LYS A 150 -12.07 3.45 16.65
C LYS A 150 -13.29 2.80 15.98
N LYS A 151 -13.50 1.48 16.17
CA LYS A 151 -14.57 0.68 15.53
C LYS A 151 -14.51 0.69 14.00
N LEU A 152 -13.31 0.84 13.44
CA LEU A 152 -13.07 0.79 11.99
C LEU A 152 -12.83 -0.64 11.49
N ILE A 153 -12.65 -1.60 12.40
CA ILE A 153 -12.54 -3.03 12.08
C ILE A 153 -13.32 -3.84 13.11
N THR A 154 -13.72 -5.05 12.73
CA THR A 154 -14.41 -5.97 13.64
C THR A 154 -13.44 -6.62 14.63
N ARG A 155 -13.98 -7.17 15.73
CA ARG A 155 -13.20 -7.98 16.67
C ARG A 155 -12.57 -9.21 16.00
N GLN A 156 -13.25 -9.81 15.03
CA GLN A 156 -12.73 -10.95 14.27
C GLN A 156 -11.50 -10.55 13.46
N GLN A 157 -11.59 -9.47 12.67
CA GLN A 157 -10.46 -8.94 11.90
C GLN A 157 -9.27 -8.59 12.80
N ARG A 158 -9.52 -7.91 13.92
CA ARG A 158 -8.49 -7.61 14.92
C ARG A 158 -7.80 -8.89 15.41
N ASN A 159 -8.56 -9.87 15.89
CA ASN A 159 -8.00 -11.08 16.48
C ASN A 159 -7.18 -11.88 15.47
N HIS A 160 -7.70 -12.02 14.24
CA HIS A 160 -7.03 -12.74 13.16
C HIS A 160 -5.69 -12.08 12.80
N ASN A 161 -5.67 -10.77 12.57
CA ASN A 161 -4.45 -10.06 12.20
C ASN A 161 -3.41 -10.03 13.33
N ILE A 162 -3.84 -9.88 14.60
CA ILE A 162 -2.90 -9.96 15.72
C ILE A 162 -2.30 -11.36 15.85
N GLN A 163 -3.11 -12.42 15.67
CA GLN A 163 -2.60 -13.79 15.68
C GLN A 163 -1.56 -14.01 14.57
N PHE A 164 -1.84 -13.54 13.36
CA PHE A 164 -0.90 -13.59 12.25
C PHE A 164 0.41 -12.84 12.54
N ILE A 165 0.35 -11.62 13.08
CA ILE A 165 1.56 -10.85 13.40
C ILE A 165 2.38 -11.53 14.51
N ASN A 166 1.72 -12.14 15.50
CA ASN A 166 2.41 -12.88 16.56
C ASN A 166 3.14 -14.11 16.01
N SER A 167 2.57 -14.85 15.05
CA SER A 167 3.28 -15.99 14.45
C SER A 167 4.56 -15.57 13.73
N LEU A 168 4.58 -14.40 13.09
CA LEU A 168 5.80 -13.83 12.50
C LEU A 168 6.85 -13.45 13.56
N THR A 169 6.41 -13.00 14.72
CA THR A 169 7.30 -12.62 15.83
C THR A 169 7.97 -13.84 16.46
N ASP A 170 7.22 -14.93 16.60
CA ASP A 170 7.72 -16.20 17.11
C ASP A 170 8.75 -16.81 16.14
N GLU A 171 8.55 -16.67 14.83
CA GLU A 171 9.52 -17.11 13.81
C GLU A 171 10.84 -16.34 13.86
N LEU A 172 10.83 -15.05 14.23
CA LEU A 172 12.03 -14.23 14.38
C LEU A 172 12.78 -14.48 15.69
N SER A 173 12.11 -15.04 16.68
CA SER A 173 12.64 -15.29 18.03
C SER A 173 13.23 -16.69 18.19
N ASN A 174 13.04 -17.57 17.19
CA ASN A 174 13.57 -18.93 17.11
C ASN A 174 14.76 -19.01 16.13
#